data_AF-A0A6M3JBU5-F1
#
_entry.id   AF-A0A6M3JBU5-F1
#
_cell.length_a   1.000
_cell.length_b   1.000
_cell.length_c   1.000
_cell.angle_alpha   90.00
_cell.angle_beta   90.00
_cell.angle_gamma   90.00
#
_symmetry.space_group_name_H-M   'P 1'
#
loop_
_entity.id
_entity.type
_entity.pdbx_description
1 polymer ?
#
loop_
_entity_poly.entity_id
_entity_poly.type
_entity_poly.pdbx_seq_one_letter_code
_entity_poly.pdbx_strand_id
1 'polypeptide(L)'
;MFAPWWLWREAGRCGAGDYLAATATYDLFKLKLLPEMRRVFEEELHWGRFLASERVLLSNDGKTRIILRSANAPGGLESATVKAAILDECGQDSFRLESWEAVQRRLSLSQGRCLLTTTPYNLGWLKSQIADRWRSGDPDYDLINFPSIQNPAFPRAEYERARRT
;
A
#
# COMPACT_ATOMS: atom_id res chain seq x y z
N MET A 1 -4.85 -9.25 5.35
CA MET A 1 -3.89 -8.58 4.42
C MET A 1 -2.60 -8.30 5.20
N PHE A 2 -1.42 -8.39 4.58
CA PHE A 2 -0.14 -8.11 5.30
C PHE A 2 0.19 -6.61 5.42
N ALA A 3 -0.21 -5.80 4.44
CA ALA A 3 0.21 -4.41 4.32
C ALA A 3 -0.04 -3.52 5.57
N PRO A 4 -1.20 -3.60 6.28
CA PRO A 4 -1.42 -2.79 7.49
C PRO A 4 -0.41 -3.09 8.61
N TRP A 5 -0.08 -4.38 8.81
CA TRP A 5 0.89 -4.82 9.81
C TRP A 5 2.30 -4.32 9.51
N TRP A 6 2.70 -4.34 8.24
CA TRP A 6 3.96 -3.76 7.80
C TRP A 6 4.01 -2.25 8.09
N LEU A 7 2.91 -1.53 7.83
CA LEU A 7 2.85 -0.10 8.10
C LEU A 7 2.90 0.21 9.59
N TRP A 8 2.24 -0.60 10.43
CA TRP A 8 2.34 -0.50 11.89
C TRP A 8 3.79 -0.68 12.37
N ARG A 9 4.52 -1.66 11.82
CA ARG A 9 5.95 -1.84 12.11
C ARG A 9 6.76 -0.61 11.72
N GLU A 10 6.53 -0.04 10.53
CA GLU A 10 7.21 1.19 10.11
C GLU A 10 6.85 2.38 11.01
N ALA A 11 5.62 2.46 11.50
CA ALA A 11 5.22 3.49 12.47
C ALA A 11 6.00 3.37 13.79
N GLY A 12 6.22 2.15 14.27
CA GLY A 12 7.08 1.90 15.43
C GLY A 12 8.56 2.25 15.18
N ARG A 13 9.06 2.02 13.96
CA ARG A 13 10.45 2.29 13.58
C ARG A 13 10.73 3.78 13.38
N CYS A 14 9.84 4.49 12.69
CA CYS A 14 10.04 5.87 12.27
C CYS A 14 9.43 6.89 13.26
N GLY A 15 8.59 6.43 14.20
CA GLY A 15 7.98 7.25 15.26
C GLY A 15 6.84 8.16 14.79
N ALA A 16 6.45 9.10 15.65
CA ALA A 16 5.32 10.01 15.41
C ALA A 16 5.42 10.79 14.08
N GLY A 17 4.29 11.03 13.42
CA GLY A 17 4.21 11.77 12.16
C GLY A 17 3.19 11.17 11.19
N ASP A 18 3.35 11.50 9.90
CA ASP A 18 2.41 11.09 8.86
C ASP A 18 2.89 9.86 8.09
N TYR A 19 1.94 9.00 7.77
CA TYR A 19 2.08 7.77 7.00
C TYR A 19 1.01 7.71 5.92
N LEU A 20 1.25 6.99 4.83
CA LEU A 20 0.30 6.88 3.72
C LEU A 20 -0.17 5.44 3.54
N ALA A 21 -1.47 5.25 3.35
CA ALA A 21 -2.01 4.05 2.73
C ALA A 21 -2.90 4.45 1.56
N ALA A 22 -2.57 3.96 0.37
CA ALA A 22 -3.33 4.24 -0.84
C ALA A 22 -3.65 2.97 -1.61
N THR A 23 -4.71 3.02 -2.41
CA THR A 23 -5.02 1.99 -3.41
C THR A 23 -5.42 2.62 -4.75
N ALA A 24 -5.60 1.81 -5.78
CA ALA A 24 -5.83 2.30 -7.14
C ALA A 24 -7.12 3.10 -7.30
N THR A 25 -8.26 2.58 -6.82
CA THR A 25 -9.57 3.20 -7.01
C THR A 25 -10.30 3.46 -5.69
N TYR A 26 -11.28 4.36 -5.73
CA TYR A 26 -12.12 4.66 -4.58
C TYR A 26 -12.99 3.46 -4.13
N ASP A 27 -13.41 2.61 -5.08
CA ASP A 27 -14.18 1.41 -4.76
C ASP A 27 -13.30 0.38 -4.03
N LEU A 28 -12.08 0.13 -4.52
CA LEU A 28 -11.10 -0.71 -3.81
C LEU A 28 -10.77 -0.13 -2.44
N PHE A 29 -10.66 1.19 -2.35
CA PHE A 29 -10.44 1.88 -1.08
C PHE A 29 -11.54 1.55 -0.08
N LYS A 30 -12.81 1.75 -0.46
CA LYS A 30 -13.96 1.54 0.42
C LYS A 30 -14.21 0.08 0.75
N LEU A 31 -14.08 -0.82 -0.23
CA LEU A 31 -14.49 -2.22 -0.10
C LEU A 31 -13.40 -3.10 0.50
N LYS A 32 -12.12 -2.72 0.37
CA LYS A 32 -10.99 -3.58 0.74
C LYS A 32 -9.99 -2.88 1.65
N LEU A 33 -9.37 -1.79 1.21
CA LEU A 33 -8.29 -1.16 1.97
C LEU A 33 -8.77 -0.58 3.30
N LEU A 34 -9.83 0.24 3.30
CA LEU A 34 -10.35 0.88 4.50
C LEU A 34 -10.83 -0.13 5.56
N PRO A 35 -11.69 -1.12 5.24
CA PRO A 35 -12.12 -2.11 6.23
C PRO A 35 -10.95 -2.84 6.88
N GLU A 36 -9.95 -3.23 6.09
CA GLU A 36 -8.79 -3.97 6.58
C GLU A 36 -7.86 -3.10 7.43
N MET A 37 -7.66 -1.84 7.06
CA MET A 37 -6.92 -0.87 7.88
C MET A 37 -7.63 -0.63 9.22
N ARG A 38 -8.96 -0.52 9.23
CA ARG A 38 -9.74 -0.35 10.46
C ARG A 38 -9.70 -1.61 11.34
N ARG A 39 -9.86 -2.79 10.75
CA ARG A 39 -9.73 -4.07 11.45
C ARG A 39 -8.39 -4.16 12.19
N VAL A 40 -7.28 -3.91 11.51
CA VAL A 40 -5.95 -4.00 12.15
C VAL A 40 -5.73 -2.89 13.18
N PHE A 41 -5.95 -1.62 12.82
CA PHE A 41 -5.57 -0.50 13.69
C PHE A 41 -6.59 -0.17 14.79
N GLU A 42 -7.89 -0.28 14.54
CA GLU A 42 -8.92 0.01 15.55
C GLU A 42 -9.28 -1.25 16.37
N GLU A 43 -9.50 -2.39 15.69
CA GLU A 43 -10.09 -3.58 16.33
C GLU A 43 -9.02 -4.51 16.95
N GLU A 44 -7.94 -4.81 16.23
CA GLU A 44 -6.92 -5.76 16.71
C GLU A 44 -5.85 -5.10 17.58
N LEU A 45 -5.30 -3.98 17.11
CA LEU A 45 -4.21 -3.28 17.80
C LEU A 45 -4.70 -2.26 18.83
N HIS A 46 -5.96 -1.84 18.76
CA HIS A 46 -6.51 -0.73 19.53
C HIS A 46 -5.61 0.52 19.50
N TRP A 47 -4.96 0.77 18.36
CA TRP A 47 -3.89 1.75 18.19
C TRP A 47 -4.42 3.18 18.02
N GLY A 48 -5.62 3.31 17.46
CA GLY A 48 -6.19 4.60 17.10
C GLY A 48 -7.63 4.50 16.64
N ARG A 49 -8.13 5.59 16.06
CA ARG A 49 -9.49 5.69 15.53
C ARG A 49 -9.53 6.31 14.14
N PHE A 50 -10.52 5.91 13.35
CA PHE A 50 -10.75 6.45 12.02
C PHE A 50 -11.57 7.75 12.06
N LEU A 51 -11.00 8.81 11.48
CA LEU A 51 -11.64 10.11 11.29
C LEU A 51 -12.14 10.21 9.85
N ALA A 52 -13.44 9.94 9.66
CA ALA A 52 -14.04 9.77 8.33
C ALA A 52 -13.98 11.03 7.44
N SER A 53 -14.17 12.22 8.02
CA SER A 53 -14.09 13.51 7.32
C SER A 53 -12.71 13.77 6.74
N GLU A 54 -11.66 13.46 7.52
CA GLU A 54 -10.25 13.68 7.17
C GLU A 54 -9.68 12.53 6.34
N ARG A 55 -10.35 11.37 6.37
CA ARG A 55 -9.88 10.09 5.84
C ARG A 55 -8.50 9.74 6.41
N VAL A 56 -8.42 9.74 7.73
CA VAL A 56 -7.19 9.49 8.50
C VAL A 56 -7.48 8.51 9.62
N LEU A 57 -6.59 7.55 9.86
CA LEU A 57 -6.49 6.86 11.16
C LEU A 57 -5.54 7.65 12.06
N LEU A 58 -6.04 8.12 13.19
CA LEU A 58 -5.28 8.90 14.16
C LEU A 58 -4.94 8.02 15.37
N SER A 59 -3.67 7.99 15.76
CA SER A 59 -3.22 7.26 16.96
C SER A 59 -3.86 7.81 18.24
N ASN A 60 -3.97 6.98 19.27
CA ASN A 60 -4.58 7.35 20.55
C ASN A 60 -3.89 8.54 21.24
N ASP A 61 -2.57 8.70 21.05
CA ASP A 61 -1.80 9.84 21.56
C ASP A 61 -1.91 11.10 20.69
N GLY A 62 -2.60 11.02 19.54
CA GLY A 62 -2.79 12.10 18.59
C GLY A 62 -1.55 12.49 17.78
N LYS A 63 -0.43 11.78 17.93
CA LYS A 63 0.87 12.16 17.33
C LYS A 63 1.14 11.54 15.97
N THR A 64 0.40 10.49 15.60
CA THR A 64 0.62 9.73 14.38
C THR A 64 -0.64 9.64 13.55
N ARG A 65 -0.51 9.90 12.25
CA ARG A 65 -1.63 9.86 11.29
C ARG A 65 -1.30 8.91 10.17
N ILE A 66 -2.25 8.03 9.85
CA ILE A 66 -2.22 7.25 8.62
C ILE A 66 -3.26 7.85 7.67
N ILE A 67 -2.76 8.55 6.66
CA ILE A 67 -3.55 9.22 5.63
C ILE A 67 -4.03 8.16 4.64
N LEU A 68 -5.34 8.09 4.43
CA LEU A 68 -5.97 7.08 3.60
C LEU A 68 -6.46 7.69 2.27
N ARG A 69 -5.98 7.18 1.13
CA ARG A 69 -6.25 7.78 -0.21
C ARG A 69 -6.53 6.73 -1.29
N SER A 70 -7.02 7.22 -2.43
CA SER A 70 -7.02 6.47 -3.69
C SER A 70 -6.24 7.25 -4.75
N ALA A 71 -5.53 6.55 -5.62
CA ALA A 71 -4.72 7.14 -6.69
C ALA A 71 -5.58 7.88 -7.72
N ASN A 72 -6.81 7.41 -7.94
CA ASN A 72 -7.76 8.05 -8.84
C ASN A 72 -8.44 9.32 -8.27
N ALA A 73 -8.12 9.75 -7.04
CA ALA A 73 -8.65 10.98 -6.46
C ALA A 73 -7.68 12.15 -6.75
N PRO A 74 -8.07 13.15 -7.59
CA PRO A 74 -7.22 14.28 -7.93
C PRO A 74 -6.70 15.02 -6.68
N GLY A 75 -5.39 15.32 -6.64
CA GLY A 75 -4.75 16.07 -5.55
C GLY A 75 -4.59 15.32 -4.22
N GLY A 76 -5.21 14.14 -4.06
CA GLY A 76 -5.27 13.43 -2.77
C GLY A 76 -3.91 12.93 -2.26
N LEU A 77 -2.96 12.69 -3.17
CA LEU A 77 -1.61 12.20 -2.87
C LEU A 77 -0.57 13.33 -2.74
N GLU A 78 -0.98 14.60 -2.82
CA GLU A 78 -0.04 15.73 -2.91
C GLU A 78 0.19 16.52 -1.62
N SER A 79 -0.52 16.20 -0.55
CA SER A 79 -0.70 17.14 0.57
C SER A 79 0.13 16.88 1.84
N ALA A 80 1.05 15.90 1.85
CA ALA A 80 1.87 15.62 3.04
C ALA A 80 3.25 15.03 2.72
N THR A 81 4.21 15.27 3.62
CA THR A 81 5.44 14.48 3.73
C THR A 81 5.15 13.29 4.63
N VAL A 82 5.53 12.08 4.22
CA VAL A 82 5.20 10.85 4.95
C VAL A 82 6.46 10.05 5.25
N LYS A 83 6.45 9.29 6.35
CA LYS A 83 7.61 8.50 6.85
C LYS A 83 7.67 7.09 6.28
N ALA A 84 6.53 6.54 5.87
CA ALA A 84 6.42 5.32 5.10
C ALA A 84 5.08 5.29 4.36
N ALA A 85 4.97 4.45 3.34
CA ALA A 85 3.76 4.29 2.56
C ALA A 85 3.44 2.82 2.24
N ILE A 86 2.15 2.50 2.12
CA ILE A 86 1.68 1.27 1.46
C ILE A 86 0.81 1.63 0.25
N LEU A 87 1.01 0.93 -0.86
CA LEU A 87 0.25 1.09 -2.10
C LEU A 87 -0.36 -0.26 -2.49
N ASP A 88 -1.67 -0.41 -2.28
CA ASP A 88 -2.42 -1.64 -2.60
C ASP A 88 -3.03 -1.60 -4.00
N GLU A 89 -2.96 -2.73 -4.70
CA GLU A 89 -3.38 -2.88 -6.10
C GLU A 89 -2.73 -1.86 -7.06
N CYS A 90 -1.48 -1.46 -6.78
CA CYS A 90 -0.79 -0.42 -7.54
C CYS A 90 -0.39 -0.81 -8.98
N GLY A 91 -0.63 -2.07 -9.38
CA GLY A 91 -0.43 -2.55 -10.75
C GLY A 91 -1.65 -2.43 -11.66
N GLN A 92 -2.76 -1.87 -11.18
CA GLN A 92 -3.91 -1.57 -12.03
C GLN A 92 -3.67 -0.32 -12.89
N ASP A 93 -4.27 -0.26 -14.07
CA ASP A 93 -4.16 0.89 -15.00
C ASP A 93 -4.61 2.24 -14.40
N SER A 94 -5.52 2.18 -13.43
CA SER A 94 -5.98 3.36 -12.72
C SER A 94 -4.92 3.95 -11.78
N PHE A 95 -3.91 3.15 -11.40
CA PHE A 95 -2.75 3.59 -10.63
C PHE A 95 -1.63 3.97 -11.60
N ARG A 96 -1.59 5.25 -12.00
CA ARG A 96 -0.65 5.73 -13.02
C ARG A 96 0.74 6.04 -12.45
N LEU A 97 1.72 6.16 -13.34
CA LEU A 97 3.11 6.51 -13.00
C LEU A 97 3.19 7.82 -12.21
N GLU A 98 2.37 8.82 -12.55
CA GLU A 98 2.36 10.12 -11.85
C GLU A 98 1.93 9.98 -10.38
N SER A 99 1.07 9.00 -10.08
CA SER A 99 0.69 8.68 -8.69
C SER A 99 1.86 8.07 -7.93
N TRP A 100 2.63 7.20 -8.58
CA TRP A 100 3.86 6.63 -8.00
C TRP A 100 4.92 7.71 -7.74
N GLU A 101 5.16 8.60 -8.70
CA GLU A 101 6.09 9.72 -8.56
C GLU A 101 5.65 10.71 -7.47
N ALA A 102 4.33 10.97 -7.37
CA ALA A 102 3.78 11.75 -6.27
C ALA A 102 4.13 11.13 -4.91
N VAL A 103 3.93 9.82 -4.73
CA VAL A 103 4.27 9.12 -3.48
C VAL A 103 5.76 9.19 -3.18
N GLN A 104 6.62 8.96 -4.17
CA GLN A 104 8.08 9.06 -4.00
C GLN A 104 8.50 10.44 -3.49
N ARG A 105 7.95 11.53 -4.07
CA ARG A 105 8.20 12.90 -3.61
C ARG A 105 7.85 13.11 -2.14
N ARG A 106 6.87 12.38 -1.60
CA ARG A 106 6.42 12.53 -0.20
C ARG A 106 7.30 11.76 0.78
N LEU A 107 7.98 10.73 0.29
CA LEU A 107 8.93 9.91 1.04
C LEU A 107 10.35 10.48 1.00
N SER A 108 10.66 11.39 0.06
CA SER A 108 12.04 11.83 -0.18
C SER A 108 12.71 12.44 1.05
N LEU A 109 12.01 13.31 1.79
CA LEU A 109 12.58 13.98 2.98
C LEU A 109 12.81 13.02 4.15
N SER A 110 11.97 12.00 4.29
CA SER A 110 12.05 11.02 5.38
C SER A 110 12.92 9.81 5.03
N GLN A 111 13.36 9.71 3.77
CA GLN A 111 13.95 8.49 3.19
C GLN A 111 13.07 7.27 3.51
N GLY A 112 11.75 7.48 3.44
CA GLY A 112 10.75 6.53 3.89
C GLY A 112 10.63 5.32 2.97
N ARG A 113 10.37 4.16 3.55
CA ARG A 113 10.13 2.93 2.79
C ARG A 113 8.71 2.92 2.21
N CYS A 114 8.54 2.23 1.09
CA CYS A 114 7.24 1.98 0.47
C CYS A 114 7.04 0.48 0.25
N LEU A 115 5.87 -0.05 0.64
CA LEU A 115 5.44 -1.40 0.31
C LEU A 115 4.39 -1.35 -0.80
N LEU A 116 4.67 -2.05 -1.89
CA LEU A 116 3.75 -2.18 -3.03
C LEU A 116 3.16 -3.58 -3.02
N THR A 117 1.83 -3.68 -3.04
CA THR A 117 1.11 -4.96 -3.14
C THR A 117 0.21 -4.94 -4.37
N THR A 118 0.28 -5.97 -5.21
CA THR A 118 -0.61 -6.07 -6.39
C THR A 118 -0.58 -7.47 -6.98
N THR A 119 -1.60 -7.79 -7.77
CA THR A 119 -1.52 -8.84 -8.80
C THR A 119 -1.20 -8.17 -10.13
N PRO A 120 -0.13 -8.57 -10.86
CA PRO A 120 0.21 -7.92 -12.12
C PRO A 120 -0.81 -8.27 -13.21
N TYR A 121 -1.74 -7.35 -13.48
CA TYR A 121 -2.71 -7.47 -14.59
C TYR A 121 -2.07 -7.10 -15.94
N ASN A 122 -1.16 -6.14 -15.91
CA ASN A 122 -0.23 -5.83 -16.99
C ASN A 122 1.12 -5.41 -16.38
N LEU A 123 2.15 -5.34 -17.22
CA LEU A 123 3.49 -5.01 -16.74
C LEU A 123 3.63 -3.51 -16.39
N GLY A 124 2.90 -2.64 -17.08
CA GLY A 124 2.76 -1.22 -16.77
C GLY A 124 4.06 -0.48 -16.39
N TRP A 125 3.92 0.51 -15.50
CA TRP A 125 5.07 1.21 -14.92
C TRP A 125 5.81 0.36 -13.88
N LEU A 126 5.17 -0.66 -13.29
CA LEU A 126 5.81 -1.54 -12.31
C LEU A 126 7.00 -2.29 -12.91
N LYS A 127 6.90 -2.70 -14.17
CA LYS A 127 8.03 -3.35 -14.84
C LYS A 127 9.24 -2.43 -14.90
N SER A 128 9.09 -1.23 -15.45
CA SER A 128 10.22 -0.33 -15.67
C SER A 128 10.73 0.31 -14.38
N GLN A 129 9.83 0.68 -13.46
CA GLN A 129 10.20 1.40 -12.24
C GLN A 129 10.60 0.50 -11.08
N ILE A 130 10.12 -0.75 -11.04
CA ILE A 130 10.37 -1.67 -9.92
C ILE A 130 11.13 -2.90 -10.41
N ALA A 131 10.53 -3.69 -11.30
CA ALA A 131 11.06 -5.02 -11.64
C ALA A 131 12.41 -4.95 -12.37
N ASP A 132 12.57 -4.02 -13.32
CA ASP A 132 13.80 -3.86 -14.09
C ASP A 132 14.92 -3.29 -13.21
N ARG A 133 14.62 -2.39 -12.27
CA ARG A 133 15.60 -1.85 -11.30
C ARG A 133 16.11 -2.93 -10.36
N TRP A 134 15.19 -3.69 -9.76
CA TRP A 134 15.56 -4.86 -8.94
C TRP A 134 16.41 -5.86 -9.74
N ARG A 135 16.02 -6.19 -10.98
CA ARG A 135 16.80 -7.09 -11.86
C ARG A 135 18.19 -6.55 -12.20
N SER A 136 18.36 -5.22 -12.25
CA SER A 136 19.66 -4.58 -12.47
C SER A 136 20.55 -4.56 -11.22
N GLY A 137 20.06 -5.04 -10.08
CA GLY A 137 20.80 -5.11 -8.82
C GLY A 137 20.73 -3.83 -7.98
N ASP A 138 19.72 -2.98 -8.20
CA ASP A 138 19.49 -1.79 -7.39
C ASP A 138 19.13 -2.20 -5.94
N PRO A 139 19.95 -1.85 -4.92
CA PRO A 139 19.75 -2.30 -3.55
C PRO A 139 18.54 -1.65 -2.84
N ASP A 140 17.98 -0.57 -3.40
CA ASP A 140 16.81 0.11 -2.82
C ASP A 140 15.49 -0.59 -3.18
N TYR A 141 15.53 -1.59 -4.06
CA TYR A 141 14.36 -2.35 -4.52
C TYR A 141 14.47 -3.81 -4.12
N ASP A 142 13.35 -4.38 -3.66
CA ASP A 142 13.21 -5.80 -3.43
C ASP A 142 11.87 -6.27 -4.02
N LEU A 143 11.90 -7.35 -4.80
CA LEU A 143 10.73 -7.90 -5.47
C LEU A 143 10.46 -9.32 -4.98
N ILE A 144 9.41 -9.46 -4.19
CA ILE A 144 8.99 -10.75 -3.63
C ILE A 144 7.76 -11.24 -4.40
N ASN A 145 7.87 -12.41 -5.04
CA ASN A 145 6.79 -13.03 -5.78
C ASN A 145 6.22 -14.23 -5.02
N PHE A 146 4.91 -14.22 -4.77
CA PHE A 146 4.17 -15.30 -4.12
C PHE A 146 3.18 -15.94 -5.10
N PRO A 147 3.48 -17.13 -5.67
CA PRO A 147 2.51 -17.91 -6.42
C PRO A 147 1.28 -18.24 -5.56
N SER A 148 0.07 -18.18 -6.13
CA SER A 148 -1.19 -18.45 -5.41
C SER A 148 -1.22 -19.83 -4.72
N ILE A 149 -0.50 -20.81 -5.26
CA ILE A 149 -0.35 -22.16 -4.66
C ILE A 149 0.39 -22.19 -3.33
N GLN A 150 1.11 -21.12 -2.98
CA GLN A 150 1.77 -21.00 -1.69
C GLN A 150 0.81 -20.55 -0.59
N ASN A 151 -0.37 -20.03 -0.93
CA ASN A 151 -1.41 -19.73 0.04
C ASN A 151 -2.15 -21.03 0.42
N PRO A 152 -2.04 -21.53 1.67
CA PRO A 152 -2.67 -22.79 2.08
C PRO A 152 -4.21 -22.75 1.99
N ALA A 153 -4.80 -21.55 2.03
CA ALA A 153 -6.23 -21.37 1.90
C ALA A 153 -6.71 -21.29 0.44
N PHE A 154 -5.82 -21.22 -0.55
CA PHE A 154 -6.20 -21.13 -1.95
C PHE A 154 -6.59 -22.52 -2.49
N PRO A 155 -7.80 -22.70 -3.06
CA PRO A 155 -8.22 -23.99 -3.58
C PRO A 155 -7.34 -24.44 -4.75
N ARG A 156 -6.64 -25.58 -4.62
CA ARG A 156 -5.78 -26.12 -5.69
C ARG A 156 -6.55 -26.38 -6.99
N ALA A 157 -7.78 -26.87 -6.89
CA ALA A 157 -8.64 -27.12 -8.06
C ALA A 157 -8.90 -25.85 -8.89
N GLU A 158 -9.03 -24.69 -8.23
CA GLU A 158 -9.23 -23.40 -8.90
C GLU A 158 -7.97 -22.94 -9.62
N TYR A 159 -6.80 -23.14 -9.01
CA TYR A 159 -5.51 -22.87 -9.66
C TYR A 159 -5.32 -23.72 -10.93
N GLU A 160 -5.63 -25.01 -10.85
CA GLU A 160 -5.52 -25.93 -11.99
C GLU A 160 -6.56 -25.65 -13.08
N ARG A 161 -7.75 -25.14 -12.73
CA ARG A 161 -8.73 -24.64 -13.70
C ARG A 161 -8.17 -23.44 -14.47
N ALA A 162 -7.70 -22.41 -13.76
CA ALA A 162 -7.19 -21.18 -14.36
C ALA A 162 -5.94 -21.41 -15.23
N ARG A 163 -5.12 -22.43 -14.93
CA ARG A 163 -3.96 -22.80 -15.76
C ARG A 163 -4.30 -23.47 -17.08
N ARG A 164 -5.51 -24.01 -17.23
CA ARG A 164 -5.95 -24.75 -18.44
C ARG A 164 -6.53 -23.84 -19.52
N THR A 165 -6.69 -22.56 -19.24
CA THR A 165 -7.22 -21.51 -20.12
C THR A 165 -6.15 -20.47 -20.39
#